data_AF-A0A7G2IQ64-F1
#
_entry.id   AF-A0A7G2IQ64-F1
#
_cell.length_a   1.000
_cell.length_b   1.000
_cell.length_c   1.000
_cell.angle_alpha   90.00
_cell.angle_beta   90.00
_cell.angle_gamma   90.00
#
_symmetry.space_group_name_H-M   'P 1'
#
loop_
_entity.id
_entity.type
_entity.pdbx_description
1 polymer ?
#
loop_
_entity_poly.entity_id
_entity_poly.type
_entity_poly.pdbx_seq_one_letter_code
_entity_poly.pdbx_strand_id
1 'polypeptide(L)' 'MMYHIPGVLSAQDVAWFREQLDAADWVDGRATTGAQGAQVKNNQQVNTQSERYGVFTTGGTDCGK' A
#
# COMPACT_ATOMS: atom_id res chain seq x y z
N MET A 1 11.73 -2.17 -20.81
CA MET A 1 10.49 -2.78 -21.32
C MET A 1 9.77 -3.39 -20.13
N MET A 2 8.50 -3.03 -19.85
CA MET A 2 7.72 -3.52 -18.71
C MET A 2 6.53 -4.34 -19.22
N TYR A 3 6.26 -5.51 -18.63
CA TYR A 3 5.10 -6.34 -18.97
C TYR A 3 3.92 -6.02 -18.07
N HIS A 4 2.73 -5.90 -18.65
CA HIS A 4 1.48 -5.72 -17.92
C HIS A 4 0.81 -7.08 -17.69
N ILE A 5 0.51 -7.41 -16.43
CA ILE A 5 -0.20 -8.64 -16.05
C ILE A 5 -1.66 -8.26 -15.72
N PRO A 6 -2.63 -8.56 -16.61
CA PRO A 6 -4.02 -8.25 -16.35
C PRO A 6 -4.65 -9.24 -15.35
N GLY A 7 -5.71 -8.81 -14.67
CA GLY A 7 -6.55 -9.70 -13.87
C GLY A 7 -5.95 -10.23 -12.57
N VAL A 8 -4.92 -9.57 -12.03
CA VAL A 8 -4.32 -9.92 -10.73
C VAL A 8 -5.33 -9.75 -9.58
N LEU A 9 -6.19 -8.73 -9.68
CA LEU A 9 -7.24 -8.44 -8.71
C LEU A 9 -8.59 -8.41 -9.43
N SER A 10 -9.61 -9.00 -8.82
CA SER A 10 -10.99 -8.82 -9.26
C SER A 10 -11.49 -7.42 -8.92
N ALA A 11 -12.60 -6.99 -9.52
CA ALA A 11 -13.22 -5.70 -9.19
C ALA A 11 -13.61 -5.60 -7.70
N GLN A 12 -14.00 -6.74 -7.09
CA GLN A 12 -14.36 -6.81 -5.68
C GLN A 12 -13.14 -6.67 -4.77
N ASP A 13 -12.02 -7.32 -5.13
CA ASP A 13 -10.76 -7.18 -4.39
C ASP A 13 -10.30 -5.72 -4.42
N VAL A 14 -10.34 -5.07 -5.59
CA VAL A 14 -9.99 -3.66 -5.74
C VAL A 14 -10.88 -2.76 -4.88
N ALA A 15 -12.18 -3.03 -4.80
CA ALA A 15 -13.09 -2.27 -3.95
C ALA A 15 -12.73 -2.40 -2.47
N TRP A 16 -12.50 -3.63 -2.00
CA TRP A 16 -12.10 -3.90 -0.63
C TRP A 16 -10.77 -3.21 -0.27
N PHE A 17 -9.74 -3.32 -1.11
CA PHE A 17 -8.47 -2.64 -0.88
C PHE A 17 -8.63 -1.13 -0.79
N ARG A 18 -9.47 -0.52 -1.65
CA ARG A 18 -9.73 0.92 -1.59
C ARG A 18 -10.39 1.36 -0.29
N GLU A 19 -11.39 0.63 0.20
CA GLU A 19 -12.01 0.92 1.50
C GLU A 19 -11.00 0.88 2.66
N GLN A 20 -10.08 -0.10 2.64
CA GLN A 20 -9.03 -0.18 3.67
C GLN A 20 -8.01 0.95 3.56
N LEU A 21 -7.61 1.32 2.34
CA LEU A 21 -6.65 2.39 2.07
C LEU A 21 -7.22 3.78 2.41
N ASP A 22 -8.49 4.03 2.11
CA ASP A 22 -9.16 5.31 2.41
C ASP A 22 -9.25 5.56 3.92
N ALA A 23 -9.35 4.48 4.71
CA ALA A 23 -9.41 4.54 6.16
C ALA A 23 -8.05 4.41 6.87
N ALA A 24 -6.95 4.35 6.10
CA ALA A 24 -5.60 4.22 6.64
C ALA A 24 -4.96 5.57 6.99
N ASP A 25 -3.96 5.53 7.88
CA ASP A 25 -3.20 6.72 8.24
C ASP A 25 -2.19 7.04 7.14
N TRP A 26 -2.41 8.14 6.43
CA TRP A 26 -1.52 8.62 5.38
C TRP A 26 -0.51 9.64 5.92
N VAL A 27 0.78 9.38 5.68
CA VAL A 27 1.90 10.24 6.11
C VAL A 27 2.63 10.83 4.90
N ASP A 28 3.26 12.00 5.08
CA ASP A 28 4.10 12.61 4.02
C ASP A 28 5.27 11.67 3.72
N GLY A 29 5.37 11.25 2.46
CA GLY A 29 6.39 10.34 2.03
C GLY A 29 7.80 10.91 1.98
N ARG A 30 7.99 12.21 2.21
CA ARG A 30 9.30 12.80 2.51
C ARG A 30 9.89 12.23 3.79
N ALA A 31 9.06 11.83 4.76
CA ALA A 31 9.51 11.27 6.04
C ALA A 31 10.23 9.92 5.89
N THR A 32 9.98 9.17 4.82
CA THR A 32 10.59 7.85 4.60
C THR A 32 11.81 7.90 3.68
N THR A 33 12.26 9.09 3.27
CA THR A 33 13.31 9.24 2.25
C THR A 33 14.50 9.99 2.84
N GLY A 34 15.72 9.56 2.50
CA GLY A 34 16.94 10.28 2.88
C GLY A 34 16.94 11.72 2.36
N ALA A 35 17.82 12.57 2.91
CA ALA A 35 17.83 14.03 2.70
C ALA A 35 17.75 14.48 1.22
N GLN A 36 18.36 13.74 0.30
CA GLN A 36 18.34 14.04 -1.15
C GLN A 36 16.94 13.88 -1.77
N GLY A 37 16.16 12.88 -1.34
CA GLY A 37 14.85 12.57 -1.93
C GLY A 37 13.69 13.36 -1.32
N ALA A 38 13.85 13.84 -0.08
CA ALA A 38 12.87 14.69 0.58
C ALA A 38 12.60 16.01 -0.17
N GLN A 39 13.58 16.52 -0.91
CA GLN A 39 13.47 17.75 -1.70
C GLN A 39 12.46 17.65 -2.86
N VAL A 40 12.27 16.45 -3.42
CA VAL A 40 11.50 16.27 -4.66
C VAL A 40 10.30 15.33 -4.51
N LYS A 41 10.23 14.55 -3.43
CA LYS A 41 9.11 13.64 -3.19
C LYS A 41 7.91 14.43 -2.66
N ASN A 42 6.79 14.34 -3.35
CA ASN A 42 5.52 14.93 -2.94
C ASN A 42 4.41 13.90 -3.10
N ASN A 43 4.40 12.90 -2.22
CA ASN A 43 3.37 11.88 -2.17
C ASN A 43 2.99 11.59 -0.72
N GLN A 44 1.82 11.00 -0.54
CA GLN A 44 1.43 10.39 0.72
C GLN A 44 1.72 8.89 0.67
N GLN A 45 2.00 8.29 1.82
CA GLN A 45 2.17 6.85 1.98
C GLN A 45 1.38 6.37 3.18
N VAL A 46 0.84 5.15 3.12
CA VAL A 46 0.24 4.52 4.29
C VAL A 46 1.33 4.28 5.35
N ASN A 47 1.03 4.63 6.59
CA ASN A 47 1.91 4.39 7.72
C ASN A 47 2.03 2.89 8.01
N THR A 48 3.22 2.33 7.79
CA THR A 48 3.51 0.91 8.00
C THR A 48 3.54 0.48 9.47
N GLN A 49 3.55 1.43 10.40
CA GLN A 49 3.45 1.18 11.84
C GLN A 49 2.02 1.25 12.37
N SER A 50 1.04 1.60 11.54
CA SER A 50 -0.37 1.61 11.94
C SER A 50 -0.90 0.17 12.07
N GLU A 51 -1.79 -0.08 13.04
CA GLU A 51 -2.45 -1.38 13.20
C GLU A 51 -3.19 -1.82 11.92
N ARG A 52 -3.75 -0.84 11.19
CA ARG A 52 -4.48 -1.08 9.95
C ARG A 52 -3.59 -1.55 8.81
N TYR A 53 -2.29 -1.22 8.81
CA TYR A 53 -1.34 -1.79 7.85
C TYR A 53 -1.23 -3.32 7.99
N GLY A 54 -1.45 -3.86 9.20
CA GLY A 54 -1.48 -5.29 9.47
C GLY A 54 -2.57 -6.06 8.72
N VAL A 55 -3.64 -5.37 8.30
CA VAL A 55 -4.72 -5.97 7.50
C VAL A 55 -4.22 -6.39 6.11
N PHE A 56 -3.24 -5.67 5.56
CA PHE A 56 -2.62 -6.00 4.28
C PHE A 56 -1.54 -7.08 4.39
N THR A 57 -0.97 -7.31 5.58
CA THR A 57 0.10 -8.29 5.79
C THR A 57 -0.42 -9.65 6.26
N THR A 58 -1.60 -9.70 6.88
CA THR A 58 -2.15 -10.93 7.49
C THR A 58 -3.16 -11.66 6.59
N GLY A 59 -3.49 -11.11 5.41
CA GLY A 59 -4.39 -11.74 4.43
C GLY A 59 -3.75 -12.81 3.52
N GLY A 60 -2.58 -13.34 3.88
CA GLY A 60 -1.74 -14.19 3.01
C GLY A 60 -1.40 -15.58 3.54
N THR A 61 -1.91 -16.02 4.69
CA THR A 61 -1.86 -17.45 5.07
C THR A 61 -3.05 -18.22 4.50
N ASP A 62 -3.16 -18.19 3.17
CA ASP A 62 -3.62 -19.33 2.37
C ASP A 62 -2.67 -19.51 1.17
N CYS A 63 -1.37 -19.48 1.48
CA CYS A 63 -0.36 -20.11 0.66
C CYS A 63 -0.01 -21.44 1.33
N GLY A 64 -0.80 -22.47 1.06
CA GLY A 64 -0.47 -23.86 1.36
C GLY A 64 -1.02 -24.39 2.67
N LYS A 65 -2.33 -24.68 2.70
CA LYS A 65 -2.82 -26.03 2.98
C LYS A 65 -4.06 -26.34 2.16
#